data_AF-A0A7S3ELT2-F1
#
_entry.id   AF-A0A7S3ELT2-F1
#
_cell.length_a   1.000
_cell.length_b   1.000
_cell.length_c   1.000
_cell.angle_alpha   90.00
_cell.angle_beta   90.00
_cell.angle_gamma   90.00
#
_symmetry.space_group_name_H-M   'P 1'
#
loop_
_entity.id
_entity.type
_entity.pdbx_description
1 polymer ?
#
loop_
_entity_poly.entity_id
_entity_poly.type
_entity_poly.pdbx_seq_one_letter_code
_entity_poly.pdbx_strand_id
1 'polypeptide(L)'
;MTGPVWIDRLYDPDVVKRLHGTLEDEESTKSLKMKDRVKALLGVVLEELPDVPFYYNMPSMIHALNANSIPLSAMFATLASHGYRVSQAHTNPNACKTNAPLELVWDILRCWVKRHPVKTPQVNSSAEAILSKEPTLVQVDQINFNAKYFPPGRNKDPKVARYPQNPTKGWGPGTRATGKRQAENANEELGEEQKRAKTDDDARERAES
;
A
#
# COMPACT_ATOMS: atom_id res chain seq x y z
N MET A 1 23.27 1.50 13.07
CA MET A 1 22.71 2.82 13.43
C MET A 1 22.29 3.50 12.14
N THR A 2 21.00 3.80 12.00
CA THR A 2 20.49 4.62 10.89
C THR A 2 20.90 6.07 11.15
N GLY A 3 21.35 6.78 10.11
CA GLY A 3 22.13 8.03 10.21
C GLY A 3 21.42 9.22 10.87
N PRO A 4 22.07 10.41 10.87
CA PRO A 4 21.40 11.63 11.29
C PRO A 4 20.22 11.89 10.35
N VAL A 5 19.04 12.05 10.92
CA VAL A 5 17.79 12.27 10.19
C VAL A 5 17.08 13.49 10.77
N TRP A 6 16.41 14.25 9.91
CA TRP A 6 15.53 15.33 10.35
C TRP A 6 14.29 14.73 11.02
N ILE A 7 14.05 15.08 12.28
CA ILE A 7 12.96 14.55 13.10
C ILE A 7 11.81 15.53 13.33
N ASP A 8 12.02 16.81 12.99
CA ASP A 8 11.00 17.84 13.14
C ASP A 8 10.06 17.84 11.93
N ARG A 9 9.10 18.76 11.91
CA ARG A 9 8.10 18.93 10.84
C ARG A 9 8.77 19.01 9.47
N LEU A 10 8.20 18.28 8.50
CA LEU A 10 8.68 18.27 7.11
C LEU A 10 8.18 19.48 6.30
N TYR A 11 7.13 20.15 6.78
CA TYR A 11 6.49 21.26 6.10
C TYR A 11 5.84 22.21 7.10
N ASP A 12 5.63 23.46 6.68
CA ASP A 12 4.83 24.45 7.39
C ASP A 12 3.35 24.31 7.00
N PRO A 13 2.44 23.94 7.93
CA PRO A 13 1.02 23.79 7.64
C PRO A 13 0.36 25.05 7.06
N ASP A 14 0.80 26.25 7.46
CA ASP A 14 0.20 27.50 6.99
C ASP A 14 0.56 27.77 5.52
N VAL A 15 1.78 27.44 5.11
CA VAL A 15 2.21 27.51 3.71
C VAL A 15 1.38 26.54 2.86
N VAL A 16 1.24 25.28 3.32
CA VAL A 16 0.46 24.26 2.60
C VAL A 16 -1.01 24.69 2.49
N LYS A 17 -1.59 25.25 3.55
CA LYS A 17 -2.97 25.74 3.55
C LYS A 17 -3.19 26.89 2.58
N ARG A 18 -2.27 27.87 2.55
CA ARG A 18 -2.31 28.96 1.56
C ARG A 18 -2.21 28.42 0.13
N LEU A 19 -1.27 27.51 -0.12
CA LEU A 19 -1.08 26.91 -1.44
C LEU A 19 -2.33 26.13 -1.88
N HIS A 20 -2.94 25.34 -0.99
CA HIS A 20 -4.17 24.64 -1.28
C HIS A 20 -5.32 25.60 -1.62
N GLY A 21 -5.41 26.75 -0.93
CA GLY A 21 -6.39 27.81 -1.23
C GLY A 21 -6.14 28.50 -2.58
N THR A 22 -4.89 28.76 -2.94
CA THR A 22 -4.53 29.32 -4.26
C THR A 22 -4.93 28.37 -5.40
N LEU A 23 -4.93 27.06 -5.16
CA LEU A 23 -5.44 26.08 -6.12
C LEU A 23 -6.97 26.10 -6.29
N GLU A 24 -7.71 26.95 -5.58
CA GLU A 24 -9.14 27.13 -5.83
C GLU A 24 -9.39 28.22 -6.86
N ASP A 25 -8.49 29.19 -7.00
CA ASP A 25 -8.56 30.26 -7.99
C ASP A 25 -8.23 29.74 -9.39
N GLU A 26 -9.23 29.74 -10.28
CA GLU A 26 -9.08 29.28 -11.67
C GLU A 26 -8.21 30.19 -12.53
N GLU A 27 -8.16 31.49 -12.24
CA GLU A 27 -7.40 32.44 -13.04
C GLU A 27 -5.89 32.29 -12.80
N SER A 28 -5.48 32.24 -11.54
CA SER A 28 -4.09 32.02 -11.13
C SER A 28 -3.53 30.64 -11.51
N THR A 29 -4.39 29.66 -11.75
CA THR A 29 -3.98 28.25 -11.97
C THR A 29 -4.29 27.70 -13.36
N LYS A 30 -4.76 28.54 -14.28
CA LYS A 30 -5.12 28.16 -15.65
C LYS A 30 -4.02 27.41 -16.41
N SER A 31 -2.74 27.70 -16.11
CA SER A 31 -1.59 27.05 -16.74
C SER A 31 -1.24 25.67 -16.14
N LEU A 32 -1.76 25.33 -14.96
CA LEU A 32 -1.42 24.11 -14.23
C LEU A 32 -2.23 22.91 -14.73
N LYS A 33 -1.66 22.15 -15.66
CA LYS A 33 -2.28 20.93 -16.22
C LYS A 33 -2.64 19.86 -15.19
N MET A 34 -1.93 19.81 -14.05
CA MET A 34 -2.13 18.80 -13.00
C MET A 34 -2.73 19.38 -11.71
N LYS A 35 -3.47 20.49 -11.81
CA LYS A 35 -4.09 21.20 -10.68
C LYS A 35 -4.80 20.25 -9.71
N ASP A 36 -5.68 19.39 -10.21
CA ASP A 36 -6.47 18.48 -9.36
C ASP A 36 -5.60 17.47 -8.61
N ARG A 37 -4.52 16.99 -9.23
CA ARG A 37 -3.58 16.05 -8.58
C ARG A 37 -2.80 16.75 -7.47
N VAL A 38 -2.37 17.99 -7.70
CA VAL A 38 -1.66 18.79 -6.70
C VAL A 38 -2.61 19.14 -5.55
N LYS A 39 -3.84 19.56 -5.86
CA LYS A 39 -4.88 19.84 -4.86
C LYS A 39 -5.16 18.61 -3.99
N ALA A 40 -5.33 17.44 -4.62
CA ALA A 40 -5.52 16.17 -3.92
C ALA A 40 -4.35 15.87 -2.96
N LEU A 41 -3.12 15.98 -3.45
CA LEU A 41 -1.91 15.70 -2.67
C LEU A 41 -1.79 16.63 -1.47
N LEU A 42 -1.97 17.94 -1.68
CA LEU A 42 -1.93 18.93 -0.60
C LEU A 42 -3.06 18.70 0.42
N GLY A 43 -4.23 18.24 -0.03
CA GLY A 43 -5.30 17.81 0.86
C GLY A 43 -4.87 16.65 1.76
N VAL A 44 -4.16 15.65 1.23
CA VAL A 44 -3.59 14.55 2.06
C VAL A 44 -2.54 15.07 3.03
N VAL A 45 -1.67 15.99 2.60
CA VAL A 45 -0.65 16.60 3.46
C VAL A 45 -1.30 17.38 4.61
N LEU A 46 -2.38 18.12 4.36
CA LEU A 46 -3.09 18.87 5.41
C LEU A 46 -3.81 17.98 6.42
N GLU A 47 -4.24 16.78 6.01
CA GLU A 47 -4.82 15.77 6.91
C GLU A 47 -3.74 14.99 7.69
N GLU A 48 -2.48 15.07 7.29
CA GLU A 48 -1.37 14.32 7.88
C GLU A 48 -0.90 14.97 9.19
N LEU A 49 -0.50 14.15 10.17
CA LEU A 49 0.11 14.64 11.41
C LEU A 49 1.52 15.20 11.12
N PRO A 50 1.74 16.52 11.27
CA PRO A 50 3.03 17.14 10.93
C PRO A 50 4.08 16.91 12.03
N ASP A 51 3.64 16.73 13.28
CA ASP A 51 4.47 16.62 14.47
C ASP A 51 4.89 15.17 14.80
N VAL A 52 4.43 14.20 14.02
CA VAL A 52 4.79 12.79 14.18
C VAL A 52 5.79 12.40 13.08
N PRO A 53 7.05 12.10 13.43
CA PRO A 53 8.03 11.61 12.47
C PRO A 53 7.74 10.16 12.11
N PHE A 54 8.12 9.78 10.89
CA PHE A 54 7.93 8.42 10.34
C PHE A 54 6.47 7.93 10.37
N TYR A 55 6.27 6.68 9.96
CA TYR A 55 4.98 6.02 9.95
C TYR A 55 5.14 4.51 9.99
N TYR A 56 4.08 3.81 10.35
CA TYR A 56 4.01 2.36 10.27
C TYR A 56 3.47 1.92 8.92
N ASN A 57 4.23 1.11 8.18
CA ASN A 57 3.73 0.49 6.95
C ASN A 57 2.92 -0.76 7.32
N MET A 58 1.59 -0.66 7.32
CA MET A 58 0.73 -1.74 7.81
C MET A 58 0.94 -3.09 7.10
N PRO A 59 1.10 -3.15 5.76
CA PRO A 59 1.40 -4.40 5.07
C PRO A 59 2.70 -5.06 5.54
N SER A 60 3.75 -4.27 5.82
CA SER A 60 5.02 -4.80 6.32
C SER A 60 4.88 -5.38 7.73
N MET A 61 4.12 -4.72 8.61
CA MET A 61 3.86 -5.23 9.96
C MET A 61 3.05 -6.52 9.92
N ILE A 62 2.00 -6.59 9.10
CA ILE A 62 1.19 -7.80 8.92
C ILE A 62 2.01 -8.94 8.33
N HIS A 63 2.88 -8.65 7.36
CA HIS A 63 3.78 -9.64 6.77
C HIS A 63 4.72 -10.25 7.82
N ALA A 64 5.25 -9.43 8.73
CA ALA A 64 6.08 -9.91 9.84
C ALA A 64 5.34 -10.86 10.79
N LEU A 65 4.00 -10.83 10.81
CA LEU A 65 3.14 -11.72 11.60
C LEU A 65 2.65 -12.94 10.83
N ASN A 66 2.93 -13.06 9.52
CA ASN A 66 2.34 -14.06 8.62
C ASN A 66 0.79 -14.10 8.67
N ALA A 67 0.16 -12.93 8.78
CA ALA A 67 -1.28 -12.78 8.98
C ALA A 67 -2.00 -12.22 7.75
N ASN A 68 -3.33 -12.27 7.78
CA ASN A 68 -4.18 -11.56 6.82
C ASN A 68 -4.15 -10.05 7.06
N SER A 69 -4.35 -9.27 6.00
CA SER A 69 -4.35 -7.81 6.07
C SER A 69 -5.46 -7.27 6.95
N ILE A 70 -5.12 -6.40 7.91
CA ILE A 70 -6.08 -5.64 8.70
C ILE A 70 -6.62 -4.46 7.88
N PRO A 71 -7.94 -4.18 7.89
CA PRO A 71 -8.47 -2.97 7.29
C PRO A 71 -7.86 -1.73 7.96
N LEU A 72 -7.24 -0.85 7.16
CA LEU A 72 -6.58 0.37 7.69
C LEU A 72 -7.57 1.28 8.44
N SER A 73 -8.83 1.32 8.00
CA SER A 73 -9.89 2.07 8.68
C SER A 73 -10.17 1.55 10.09
N ALA A 74 -10.08 0.24 10.31
CA ALA A 74 -10.29 -0.37 11.62
C ALA A 74 -9.12 -0.07 12.56
N MET A 75 -7.88 -0.14 12.05
CA MET A 75 -6.69 0.31 12.78
C MET A 75 -6.85 1.76 13.23
N PHE A 76 -7.23 2.65 12.31
CA PHE A 76 -7.42 4.07 12.64
C PHE A 76 -8.57 4.32 13.60
N ALA A 77 -9.71 3.65 13.42
CA ALA A 77 -10.85 3.78 14.31
C ALA A 77 -10.51 3.34 15.74
N THR A 78 -9.76 2.25 15.87
CA THR A 78 -9.32 1.72 17.17
C THR A 78 -8.37 2.68 17.86
N LEU A 79 -7.34 3.16 17.15
CA LEU A 79 -6.40 4.13 17.73
C LEU A 79 -7.11 5.43 18.13
N ALA A 80 -8.03 5.92 17.31
CA ALA A 80 -8.83 7.10 17.61
C ALA A 80 -9.76 6.91 18.81
N SER A 81 -10.39 5.73 18.96
CA SER A 81 -11.25 5.43 20.12
C SER A 81 -10.48 5.38 21.44
N HIS A 82 -9.17 5.12 21.39
CA HIS A 82 -8.27 5.15 22.54
C HIS A 82 -7.63 6.54 22.77
N GLY A 83 -8.12 7.58 22.08
CA GLY A 83 -7.69 8.97 22.27
C GLY A 83 -6.41 9.37 21.52
N TYR A 84 -5.90 8.52 20.63
CA TYR A 84 -4.71 8.84 19.84
C TYR A 84 -5.07 9.48 18.50
N ARG A 85 -4.21 10.37 18.04
CA ARG A 85 -4.34 10.98 16.71
C ARG A 85 -3.82 10.01 15.67
N VAL A 86 -4.51 9.95 14.53
CA VAL A 86 -4.12 9.11 13.40
C VAL A 86 -4.29 9.82 12.07
N SER A 87 -3.35 9.57 11.16
CA SER A 87 -3.43 9.99 9.77
C SER A 87 -2.79 8.97 8.83
N GLN A 88 -3.06 9.11 7.54
CA GLN A 88 -2.20 8.49 6.52
C GLN A 88 -0.94 9.34 6.31
N ALA A 89 0.00 8.83 5.52
CA ALA A 89 1.09 9.62 4.97
C ALA A 89 0.82 9.97 3.50
N HIS A 90 1.14 11.20 3.08
CA HIS A 90 1.03 11.63 1.69
C HIS A 90 1.91 10.81 0.74
N THR A 91 2.98 10.22 1.25
CA THR A 91 3.89 9.35 0.48
C THR A 91 3.44 7.91 0.35
N ASN A 92 2.53 7.43 1.21
CA ASN A 92 2.13 6.02 1.23
C ASN A 92 0.67 5.83 1.71
N PRO A 93 -0.24 5.30 0.87
CA PRO A 93 -1.64 5.07 1.23
C PRO A 93 -1.85 4.02 2.33
N ASN A 94 -0.89 3.12 2.52
CA ASN A 94 -0.94 2.05 3.52
C ASN A 94 -0.23 2.42 4.83
N ALA A 95 0.24 3.67 4.94
CA ALA A 95 0.89 4.17 6.13
C ALA A 95 -0.13 4.50 7.23
N CYS A 96 0.23 4.14 8.46
CA CYS A 96 -0.41 4.59 9.69
C CYS A 96 0.56 5.53 10.42
N LYS A 97 0.25 6.82 10.44
CA LYS A 97 0.90 7.79 11.32
C LYS A 97 0.07 7.97 12.57
N THR A 98 0.71 7.88 13.73
CA THR A 98 0.04 8.06 15.01
C THR A 98 1.01 8.46 16.10
N ASN A 99 0.52 9.20 17.10
CA ASN A 99 1.24 9.47 18.34
C ASN A 99 1.05 8.36 19.39
N ALA A 100 0.39 7.25 19.03
CA ALA A 100 0.23 6.10 19.91
C ALA A 100 1.56 5.38 20.17
N PRO A 101 1.74 4.78 21.37
CA PRO A 101 2.89 3.95 21.65
C PRO A 101 2.89 2.72 20.74
N LEU A 102 4.09 2.28 20.33
CA LEU A 102 4.28 1.10 19.48
C LEU A 102 3.64 -0.17 20.07
N GLU A 103 3.63 -0.27 21.40
CA GLU A 103 3.00 -1.37 22.13
C GLU A 103 1.51 -1.50 21.80
N LEU A 104 0.78 -0.39 21.78
CA LEU A 104 -0.65 -0.39 21.43
C LEU A 104 -0.86 -0.82 19.98
N VAL A 105 -0.01 -0.36 19.06
CA VAL A 105 -0.10 -0.77 17.65
C VAL A 105 0.09 -2.28 17.51
N TRP A 106 1.06 -2.86 18.21
CA TRP A 106 1.24 -4.31 18.22
C TRP A 106 0.12 -5.06 18.94
N ASP A 107 -0.44 -4.51 20.02
CA ASP A 107 -1.58 -5.12 20.72
C ASP A 107 -2.81 -5.20 19.83
N ILE A 108 -3.12 -4.16 19.07
CA ILE A 108 -4.21 -4.18 18.08
C ILE A 108 -3.97 -5.28 17.03
N LEU A 109 -2.73 -5.42 16.54
CA LEU A 109 -2.36 -6.45 15.57
C LEU A 109 -2.42 -7.86 16.16
N ARG A 110 -1.99 -8.06 17.41
CA ARG A 110 -2.14 -9.35 18.12
C ARG A 110 -3.60 -9.71 18.27
N CYS A 111 -4.45 -8.75 18.68
CA CYS A 111 -5.89 -8.93 18.76
C CYS A 111 -6.50 -9.30 17.40
N TRP A 112 -6.02 -8.69 16.32
CA TRP A 112 -6.44 -9.02 14.96
C TRP A 112 -6.13 -10.47 14.60
N VAL A 113 -4.90 -10.92 14.86
CA VAL A 113 -4.46 -12.30 14.58
C VAL A 113 -5.22 -13.32 15.45
N LYS A 114 -5.46 -13.00 16.73
CA LYS A 114 -6.28 -13.86 17.61
C LYS A 114 -7.69 -14.08 17.07
N ARG A 115 -8.30 -13.04 16.47
CA ARG A 115 -9.65 -13.12 15.89
C ARG A 115 -9.67 -13.75 14.49
N HIS A 116 -8.57 -13.66 13.75
CA HIS A 116 -8.43 -14.18 12.38
C HIS A 116 -7.17 -15.05 12.24
N PRO A 117 -7.11 -16.21 12.93
CA PRO A 117 -5.95 -17.08 12.85
C PRO A 117 -5.81 -17.66 11.44
N VAL A 118 -4.59 -17.64 10.90
CA VAL A 118 -4.30 -18.16 9.55
C VAL A 118 -3.39 -19.38 9.64
N LYS A 119 -2.17 -19.18 10.15
CA LYS A 119 -1.17 -20.22 10.34
C LYS A 119 -0.50 -20.02 11.69
N THR A 120 -0.20 -21.13 12.35
CA THR A 120 0.68 -21.11 13.52
C THR A 120 2.06 -20.63 13.08
N PRO A 121 2.65 -19.63 13.76
CA PRO A 121 3.99 -19.18 13.43
C PRO A 121 5.00 -20.31 13.62
N GLN A 122 6.06 -20.29 12.81
CA GLN A 122 7.16 -21.27 12.92
C GLN A 122 7.92 -21.06 14.24
N VAL A 123 8.44 -22.16 14.81
CA VAL A 123 9.22 -22.10 16.05
C VAL A 123 10.49 -21.25 15.84
N ASN A 124 10.80 -20.40 16.81
CA ASN A 124 11.86 -19.39 16.80
C ASN A 124 11.73 -18.31 15.70
N SER A 125 10.52 -18.09 15.17
CA SER A 125 10.27 -17.00 14.23
C SER A 125 10.00 -15.67 14.94
N SER A 126 10.25 -14.55 14.25
CA SER A 126 9.85 -13.22 14.74
C SER A 126 8.34 -13.12 15.00
N ALA A 127 7.53 -13.76 14.15
CA ALA A 127 6.09 -13.83 14.31
C ALA A 127 5.71 -14.51 15.64
N GLU A 128 6.33 -15.64 15.99
CA GLU A 128 6.10 -16.32 17.27
C GLU A 128 6.48 -15.41 18.46
N ALA A 129 7.64 -14.77 18.42
CA ALA A 129 8.10 -13.88 19.49
C ALA A 129 7.20 -12.65 19.69
N ILE A 130 6.56 -12.15 18.62
CA ILE A 130 5.62 -11.02 18.71
C ILE A 130 4.26 -11.48 19.20
N LEU A 131 3.75 -12.62 18.71
CA LEU A 131 2.41 -13.15 19.00
C LEU A 131 2.31 -13.85 20.35
N SER A 132 3.42 -14.34 20.92
CA SER A 132 3.46 -14.94 22.26
C SER A 132 3.24 -13.93 23.39
N LYS A 133 3.40 -12.63 23.11
CA LYS A 133 3.11 -11.57 24.06
C LYS A 133 1.60 -11.31 24.10
N GLU A 134 1.06 -11.27 25.31
CA GLU A 134 -0.36 -10.96 25.51
C GLU A 134 -0.64 -9.46 25.36
N PRO A 135 -1.74 -9.05 24.71
CA PRO A 135 -2.18 -7.66 24.65
C PRO A 135 -2.45 -7.09 26.04
N THR A 136 -1.85 -5.94 26.34
CA THR A 136 -1.96 -5.27 27.66
C THR A 136 -2.76 -3.98 27.62
N LEU A 137 -2.69 -3.25 26.49
CA LEU A 137 -3.30 -1.92 26.36
C LEU A 137 -4.69 -1.96 25.74
N VAL A 138 -5.06 -3.06 25.06
CA VAL A 138 -6.38 -3.24 24.45
C VAL A 138 -6.72 -4.72 24.39
N GLN A 139 -8.00 -5.05 24.58
CA GLN A 139 -8.52 -6.42 24.49
C GLN A 139 -9.29 -6.66 23.18
N VAL A 140 -9.40 -7.93 22.77
CA VAL A 140 -9.98 -8.32 21.47
C VAL A 140 -11.45 -7.88 21.32
N ASP A 141 -12.21 -7.96 22.41
CA ASP A 141 -13.62 -7.60 22.52
C ASP A 141 -13.88 -6.10 22.44
N GLN A 142 -12.88 -5.28 22.77
CA GLN A 142 -12.96 -3.82 22.71
C GLN A 142 -12.76 -3.28 21.29
N ILE A 143 -12.35 -4.14 20.34
CA ILE A 143 -12.01 -3.71 18.98
C ILE A 143 -13.10 -4.11 17.99
N ASN A 144 -13.70 -3.10 17.36
CA ASN A 144 -14.55 -3.30 16.20
C ASN A 144 -13.72 -3.25 14.90
N PHE A 145 -13.32 -4.42 14.40
CA PHE A 145 -12.54 -4.50 13.16
C PHE A 145 -13.31 -4.17 11.87
N ASN A 146 -14.61 -3.92 11.95
CA ASN A 146 -15.42 -3.43 10.83
C ASN A 146 -15.65 -1.91 10.90
N ALA A 147 -15.10 -1.23 11.91
CA ALA A 147 -15.27 0.20 12.07
C ALA A 147 -14.65 0.97 10.89
N LYS A 148 -15.40 1.98 10.44
CA LYS A 148 -14.93 2.94 9.45
C LYS A 148 -14.41 4.17 10.19
N TYR A 149 -13.21 4.61 9.84
CA TYR A 149 -12.64 5.85 10.34
C TYR A 149 -12.74 6.94 9.27
N PHE A 150 -13.25 8.09 9.68
CA PHE A 150 -13.33 9.29 8.85
C PHE A 150 -12.55 10.41 9.56
N PRO A 151 -11.37 10.79 9.05
CA PRO A 151 -10.63 11.92 9.57
C PRO A 151 -11.51 13.18 9.63
N PRO A 152 -11.46 13.96 10.73
CA PRO A 152 -12.15 15.24 10.79
C PRO A 152 -11.62 16.18 9.69
N GLY A 153 -12.52 16.88 9.01
CA GLY A 153 -12.16 17.76 7.89
C GLY A 153 -11.90 17.04 6.55
N ARG A 154 -12.08 15.72 6.48
CA ARG A 154 -11.92 14.96 5.23
C ARG A 154 -12.94 15.42 4.19
N ASN A 155 -12.41 15.95 3.08
CA ASN A 155 -13.24 16.27 1.92
C ASN A 155 -13.75 14.97 1.30
N LYS A 156 -15.08 14.83 1.18
CA LYS A 156 -15.74 13.59 0.76
C LYS A 156 -15.88 13.46 -0.75
N ASP A 157 -15.37 14.42 -1.52
CA ASP A 157 -15.55 14.42 -2.97
C ASP A 157 -14.90 13.17 -3.59
N PRO A 158 -15.70 12.20 -4.08
CA PRO A 158 -15.17 10.96 -4.62
C PRO A 158 -14.43 11.16 -5.95
N LYS A 159 -14.53 12.34 -6.57
CA LYS A 159 -13.90 12.66 -7.87
C LYS A 159 -12.41 12.98 -7.75
N VAL A 160 -11.90 13.28 -6.55
CA VAL A 160 -10.51 13.68 -6.34
C VAL A 160 -9.67 12.50 -5.85
N ALA A 161 -8.88 11.92 -6.75
CA ALA A 161 -7.99 10.80 -6.42
C ALA A 161 -6.83 11.26 -5.51
N ARG A 162 -6.90 10.90 -4.22
CA ARG A 162 -5.90 11.23 -3.17
C ARG A 162 -4.49 10.78 -3.50
N TYR A 163 -4.38 9.56 -4.01
CA TYR A 163 -3.12 8.94 -4.40
C TYR A 163 -3.17 8.75 -5.92
N PRO A 164 -2.57 9.65 -6.70
CA PRO A 164 -2.65 9.56 -8.14
C PRO A 164 -1.90 8.32 -8.61
N GLN A 165 -2.54 7.52 -9.46
CA GLN A 165 -1.87 6.37 -10.06
C GLN A 165 -0.79 6.83 -11.04
N ASN A 166 0.25 6.01 -11.15
CA ASN A 166 1.29 6.23 -12.13
C ASN A 166 0.67 6.12 -13.55
N PRO A 167 1.10 6.97 -14.51
CA PRO A 167 0.75 6.80 -15.91
C PRO A 167 1.13 5.39 -16.38
N THR A 168 0.32 4.73 -17.19
CA THR A 168 0.55 3.32 -17.56
C THR A 168 1.35 3.13 -18.84
N LYS A 169 1.31 4.08 -19.78
CA LYS A 169 1.97 3.94 -21.09
C LYS A 169 3.42 4.46 -21.03
N GLY A 170 4.41 3.56 -21.11
CA GLY A 170 5.83 3.90 -21.18
C GLY A 170 6.42 4.52 -19.90
N TRP A 171 5.74 4.34 -18.76
CA TRP A 171 6.20 4.86 -17.47
C TRP A 171 7.14 3.86 -16.78
N GLY A 172 8.23 4.38 -16.23
CA GLY A 172 9.28 3.59 -15.60
C GLY A 172 10.38 3.19 -16.58
N PRO A 173 11.48 2.59 -16.07
CA PRO A 173 12.51 2.02 -16.92
C PRO A 173 11.85 1.00 -17.85
N GLY A 174 12.01 1.18 -19.17
CA GLY A 174 11.43 0.28 -20.16
C GLY A 174 11.80 -1.18 -19.87
N THR A 175 10.95 -2.11 -20.32
CA THR A 175 11.24 -3.54 -20.25
C THR A 175 12.62 -3.81 -20.85
N ARG A 176 13.45 -4.56 -20.12
CA ARG A 176 14.78 -4.99 -20.58
C ARG A 176 14.65 -5.60 -21.98
N ALA A 177 15.50 -5.18 -22.92
CA ALA A 177 15.47 -5.65 -24.30
C ALA A 177 15.55 -7.19 -24.38
N THR A 178 14.47 -7.84 -24.82
CA THR A 178 14.36 -9.29 -25.02
C THR A 178 14.64 -9.67 -26.46
N GLY A 179 15.77 -9.23 -27.02
CA GLY A 179 16.11 -9.48 -28.43
C GLY A 179 16.39 -10.96 -28.79
N LYS A 180 16.69 -11.83 -27.81
CA LYS A 180 17.02 -13.25 -28.06
C LYS A 180 15.88 -14.23 -27.77
N ARG A 181 15.12 -14.04 -26.68
CA ARG A 181 14.08 -14.99 -26.24
C ARG A 181 12.87 -15.09 -27.17
N GLN A 182 12.48 -14.02 -27.86
CA GLN A 182 11.38 -14.09 -28.84
C GLN A 182 11.79 -14.83 -30.12
N ALA A 183 13.05 -14.71 -30.54
CA ALA A 183 13.57 -15.45 -31.68
C ALA A 183 13.72 -16.95 -31.36
N GLU A 184 14.16 -17.29 -30.14
CA GLU A 184 14.25 -18.68 -29.68
C GLU A 184 12.88 -19.36 -29.60
N ASN A 185 11.88 -18.71 -28.97
CA ASN A 185 10.53 -19.28 -28.88
C ASN A 185 9.84 -19.42 -30.24
N ALA A 186 10.02 -18.46 -31.16
CA ALA A 186 9.46 -18.55 -32.51
C ALA A 186 10.10 -19.70 -33.32
N ASN A 187 11.38 -19.98 -33.10
CA ASN A 187 12.09 -21.08 -33.77
C ASN A 187 11.72 -22.45 -33.18
N GLU A 188 11.42 -22.52 -31.87
CA GLU A 188 10.90 -23.72 -31.21
C GLU A 188 9.47 -24.04 -31.70
N GLU A 189 8.58 -23.05 -31.78
CA GLU A 189 7.21 -23.23 -32.30
C GLU A 189 7.20 -23.71 -33.76
N LEU A 190 8.03 -23.10 -34.63
CA LEU A 190 8.20 -23.54 -36.03
C LEU A 190 8.76 -24.96 -36.13
N GLY A 191 9.67 -25.34 -35.23
CA GLY A 191 10.25 -26.68 -35.18
C GLY A 191 9.25 -27.76 -34.73
N GLU A 192 8.33 -27.42 -33.82
CA GLU A 192 7.26 -28.33 -33.37
C GLU A 192 6.16 -28.51 -34.41
N GLU A 193 5.79 -27.46 -35.15
CA GLU A 193 4.85 -27.54 -36.28
C GLU A 193 5.38 -28.43 -37.41
N GLN A 194 6.66 -28.27 -37.77
CA GLN A 194 7.30 -29.10 -38.80
C GLN A 194 7.39 -30.58 -38.41
N LYS A 195 7.61 -30.88 -37.12
CA LYS A 195 7.60 -32.27 -36.61
C LYS A 195 6.20 -32.87 -36.65
N ARG A 196 5.16 -32.12 -36.27
CA ARG A 196 3.76 -32.59 -36.35
C ARG A 196 3.34 -32.86 -37.80
N ALA A 197 3.64 -31.94 -38.71
CA ALA A 197 3.33 -32.10 -40.13
C ALA A 197 3.99 -33.36 -40.73
N LYS A 198 5.25 -33.64 -40.38
CA LYS A 198 5.96 -34.83 -40.85
C LYS A 198 5.41 -36.14 -40.28
N THR A 199 4.94 -36.10 -39.02
CA THR A 199 4.33 -37.27 -38.38
C THR A 199 2.97 -37.62 -38.99
N ASP A 200 2.21 -36.59 -39.39
CA ASP A 200 0.91 -36.76 -40.07
C ASP A 200 1.06 -37.26 -41.51
N ASP A 201 2.14 -36.86 -42.22
CA ASP A 201 2.45 -37.33 -43.57
C ASP A 201 2.90 -38.81 -43.57
N ASP A 202 3.81 -39.18 -42.65
CA ASP A 202 4.27 -40.56 -42.45
C ASP A 202 3.10 -41.50 -42.04
N ALA A 203 2.09 -40.97 -41.33
CA ALA A 203 0.89 -41.71 -40.94
C ALA A 203 -0.09 -41.92 -42.12
N ARG A 204 -0.12 -40.99 -43.08
CA ARG A 204 -0.94 -41.10 -44.30
C ARG A 204 -0.34 -42.09 -45.30
N GLU A 205 0.98 -42.05 -45.52
CA GLU A 205 1.65 -43.02 -46.41
C GLU A 205 1.50 -44.48 -45.92
N ARG A 206 1.46 -44.70 -44.60
CA ARG A 206 1.23 -46.04 -44.02
C ARG A 206 -0.21 -46.55 -44.13
N ALA A 207 -1.19 -45.67 -44.36
CA ALA A 207 -2.58 -46.05 -44.52
C ALA A 207 -2.94 -46.42 -45.97
N GLU A 208 -2.05 -46.10 -46.92
CA GLU A 208 -2.24 -46.31 -48.36
C GLU A 208 -1.39 -47.48 -48.92
N SER A 209 -0.64 -48.20 -48.07
CA SER A 209 0.09 -49.44 -48.39
C SER A 209 -0.58 -50.68 -47.79
#